data_AF-A0A6A5F4C8-F1
#
_entry.id   AF-A0A6A5F4C8-F1
#
_cell.length_a   1.000
_cell.length_b   1.000
_cell.length_c   1.000
_cell.angle_alpha   90.00
_cell.angle_beta   90.00
_cell.angle_gamma   90.00
#
_symmetry.space_group_name_H-M   'P 1'
#
loop_
_entity.id
_entity.type
_entity.pdbx_description
1 polymer ?
#
loop_
_entity_poly.entity_id
_entity_poly.type
_entity_poly.pdbx_seq_one_letter_code
_entity_poly.pdbx_strand_id
1 'polypeptide(L)'
;MSSAGMVLTAYLLALIFIWTGTAAKFVVPPCDRDMFDSGVDKCLSDFNRSMETSGYQDRCPWPTGKRIYNQLKSCVDNSANGSRCRGHGFLVDTVFLEVHEMYFKLCGHVDDPLLTTLIMLIAPVIIATLFLPILCVNLTTWKIEMPSTMGL
;
A
#
# COMPACT_ATOMS: atom_id res chain seq x y z
N MET A 1 -10.63 59.73 6.87
CA MET A 1 -10.57 58.66 5.85
C MET A 1 -11.84 58.76 5.02
N SER A 2 -11.77 59.27 3.78
CA SER A 2 -12.96 59.61 2.99
C SER A 2 -13.75 58.35 2.57
N SER A 3 -15.08 58.42 2.60
CA SER A 3 -16.01 57.34 2.20
C SER A 3 -15.65 56.75 0.82
N ALA A 4 -15.14 57.58 -0.09
CA ALA A 4 -14.69 57.16 -1.42
C ALA A 4 -13.50 56.16 -1.39
N GLY A 5 -12.63 56.24 -0.39
CA GLY A 5 -11.46 55.36 -0.26
C GLY A 5 -11.81 53.92 0.11
N MET A 6 -12.86 53.72 0.92
CA MET A 6 -13.37 52.39 1.27
C MET A 6 -14.08 51.70 0.08
N VAL A 7 -14.81 52.47 -0.72
CA VAL A 7 -15.49 51.94 -1.91
C VAL A 7 -14.48 51.49 -2.97
N LEU A 8 -13.41 52.26 -3.16
CA LEU A 8 -12.35 51.93 -4.11
C LEU A 8 -11.58 50.67 -3.70
N THR A 9 -11.27 50.53 -2.41
CA THR A 9 -10.61 49.32 -1.90
C THR A 9 -11.51 48.09 -2.01
N ALA A 10 -12.80 48.22 -1.74
CA ALA A 10 -13.75 47.12 -1.93
C ALA A 10 -13.85 46.68 -3.41
N TYR A 11 -13.86 47.64 -4.34
CA TYR A 11 -13.88 47.36 -5.78
C TYR A 11 -12.61 46.65 -6.27
N LEU A 12 -11.44 47.10 -5.80
CA LEU A 12 -10.16 46.48 -6.13
C LEU A 12 -10.07 45.05 -5.60
N LEU A 13 -10.52 44.80 -4.37
CA LEU A 13 -10.58 43.46 -3.81
C LEU A 13 -11.54 42.56 -4.60
N ALA A 14 -12.72 43.05 -4.95
CA ALA A 14 -13.68 42.30 -5.76
C ALA A 14 -13.11 41.91 -7.14
N LEU A 15 -12.39 42.82 -7.81
CA LEU A 15 -11.74 42.55 -9.09
C LEU A 15 -10.63 41.49 -8.97
N ILE A 16 -9.87 41.49 -7.87
CA ILE A 16 -8.84 40.48 -7.59
C ILE A 16 -9.47 39.09 -7.40
N PHE A 17 -10.60 38.99 -6.69
CA PHE A 17 -11.32 37.73 -6.51
C PHE A 17 -11.96 37.23 -7.82
N ILE A 18 -12.40 38.13 -8.70
CA ILE A 18 -12.96 37.75 -10.02
C ILE A 18 -11.85 37.30 -10.99
N TRP A 19 -10.67 37.96 -10.98
CA TRP A 19 -9.57 37.64 -11.89
C TRP A 19 -8.88 36.31 -11.58
N THR A 20 -8.86 35.90 -10.31
CA THR A 20 -8.23 34.64 -9.85
C THR A 20 -9.10 33.40 -10.09
N GLY A 21 -10.33 33.56 -10.58
CA GLY A 21 -11.34 32.50 -10.69
C GLY A 21 -11.36 31.71 -12.01
N THR A 22 -10.27 31.62 -12.79
CA THR A 22 -10.22 30.69 -13.93
C THR A 22 -9.58 29.37 -13.51
N ALA A 23 -10.38 28.50 -12.89
CA ALA A 23 -10.01 27.10 -12.74
C ALA A 23 -9.94 26.48 -14.14
N ALA A 24 -8.73 26.38 -14.70
CA ALA A 24 -8.50 25.56 -15.87
C ALA A 24 -8.94 24.13 -15.54
N LYS A 25 -9.94 23.61 -16.24
CA LYS A 25 -10.32 22.20 -16.09
C LYS A 25 -9.13 21.35 -16.52
N PHE A 26 -8.41 20.79 -15.55
CA PHE A 26 -7.38 19.80 -15.80
C PHE A 26 -8.07 18.52 -16.29
N VAL A 27 -8.24 18.40 -17.61
CA VAL A 27 -8.74 17.18 -18.23
C VAL A 27 -7.58 16.20 -18.25
N VAL A 28 -7.61 15.24 -17.32
CA VAL A 28 -6.71 14.09 -17.40
C VAL A 28 -6.99 13.39 -18.74
N PRO A 29 -5.99 13.24 -19.62
CA PRO A 29 -6.18 12.53 -20.88
C PRO A 29 -6.69 11.12 -20.61
N PRO A 30 -7.59 10.58 -21.45
CA PRO A 30 -8.11 9.24 -21.25
C PRO A 30 -6.99 8.20 -21.33
N CYS A 31 -7.21 7.08 -20.65
CA CYS A 31 -6.36 5.89 -20.77
C CYS A 31 -6.41 5.38 -22.21
N ASP A 32 -5.24 5.22 -22.83
CA ASP A 32 -5.08 4.60 -24.14
C ASP A 32 -4.99 3.08 -23.96
N ARG A 33 -6.14 2.42 -24.06
CA ARG A 33 -6.23 0.98 -23.82
C ARG A 33 -5.47 0.16 -24.87
N ASP A 34 -5.52 0.56 -26.14
CA ASP A 34 -4.85 -0.17 -27.21
C ASP A 34 -3.33 -0.10 -27.05
N MET A 35 -2.81 1.07 -26.67
CA MET A 35 -1.38 1.23 -26.35
C MET A 35 -0.98 0.44 -25.10
N PHE A 36 -1.85 0.39 -24.08
CA PHE A 36 -1.62 -0.43 -22.88
C PHE A 36 -1.54 -1.91 -23.24
N ASP A 37 -2.55 -2.44 -23.93
CA ASP A 37 -2.69 -3.85 -24.27
C ASP A 37 -1.50 -4.28 -25.16
N SER A 38 -1.13 -3.48 -26.17
CA SER A 38 0.06 -3.76 -27.00
C SER A 38 1.38 -3.77 -26.21
N GLY A 39 1.52 -2.87 -25.23
CA GLY A 39 2.67 -2.84 -24.32
C GLY A 39 2.73 -4.09 -23.44
N VAL A 40 1.59 -4.48 -22.88
CA VAL A 40 1.44 -5.68 -22.03
C VAL A 40 1.72 -6.95 -22.82
N ASP A 41 1.22 -7.08 -24.06
CA ASP A 41 1.47 -8.25 -24.92
C ASP A 41 2.96 -8.50 -25.10
N LYS A 42 3.73 -7.43 -25.31
CA LYS A 42 5.19 -7.51 -25.40
C LYS A 42 5.81 -7.96 -24.07
N CYS A 43 5.38 -7.39 -22.95
CA CYS A 43 5.85 -7.78 -21.62
C CYS A 43 5.57 -9.26 -21.32
N LEU A 44 4.37 -9.74 -21.66
CA LEU A 44 3.95 -11.13 -21.49
C LEU A 44 4.72 -12.06 -22.42
N SER A 45 4.98 -11.68 -23.66
CA SER A 45 5.80 -12.47 -24.58
C SER A 45 7.20 -12.74 -24.03
N ASP A 46 7.86 -11.72 -23.48
CA ASP A 46 9.19 -11.87 -22.89
C ASP A 46 9.16 -12.72 -21.60
N PHE A 47 8.12 -12.55 -20.79
CA PHE A 47 7.90 -13.33 -19.58
C PHE A 47 7.64 -14.81 -19.90
N ASN A 48 6.72 -15.11 -20.81
CA ASN A 48 6.35 -16.48 -21.22
C ASN A 48 7.58 -17.27 -21.70
N ARG A 49 8.39 -16.67 -22.58
CA ARG A 49 9.64 -17.28 -23.05
C ARG A 49 10.60 -17.60 -21.90
N SER A 50 10.67 -16.73 -20.90
CA SER A 50 11.52 -16.96 -19.72
C SER A 50 10.96 -18.10 -18.84
N MET A 51 9.63 -18.19 -18.73
CA MET A 51 8.94 -19.20 -17.94
C MET A 51 8.98 -20.60 -18.56
N GLU A 52 8.99 -20.73 -19.89
CA GLU A 52 9.11 -22.02 -20.59
C GLU A 52 10.34 -22.82 -20.13
N THR A 53 11.45 -22.13 -19.85
CA THR A 53 12.70 -22.76 -19.39
C THR A 53 12.75 -23.03 -17.89
N SER A 54 11.76 -22.56 -17.12
CA SER A 54 11.78 -22.60 -15.66
C SER A 54 11.27 -23.92 -15.06
N GLY A 55 10.58 -24.75 -15.84
CA GLY A 55 9.94 -25.97 -15.34
C GLY A 55 8.78 -25.70 -14.37
N TYR A 56 8.07 -24.57 -14.55
CA TYR A 56 7.08 -24.07 -13.59
C TYR A 56 5.95 -25.04 -13.24
N GLN A 57 5.65 -25.99 -14.13
CA GLN A 57 4.60 -27.00 -13.91
C GLN A 57 4.99 -28.01 -12.82
N ASP A 58 6.27 -28.35 -12.71
CA ASP A 58 6.77 -29.39 -11.80
C ASP A 58 7.42 -28.81 -10.54
N ARG A 59 7.90 -27.56 -10.63
CA ARG A 59 8.63 -26.88 -9.56
C ARG A 59 8.13 -25.46 -9.48
N CYS A 60 7.43 -25.14 -8.40
CA CYS A 60 6.99 -23.77 -8.17
C CYS A 60 8.13 -22.79 -8.40
N PRO A 61 8.00 -21.81 -9.32
CA PRO A 61 9.14 -21.02 -9.78
C PRO A 61 9.80 -20.18 -8.70
N TRP A 62 9.10 -19.96 -7.59
CA TRP A 62 9.57 -19.12 -6.49
C TRP A 62 10.57 -19.87 -5.60
N PRO A 63 11.67 -19.24 -5.13
CA PRO A 63 12.07 -17.84 -5.30
C PRO A 63 12.88 -17.54 -6.58
N THR A 64 13.29 -18.55 -7.33
CA THR A 64 14.20 -18.42 -8.50
C THR A 64 13.65 -17.50 -9.59
N GLY A 65 12.35 -17.58 -9.89
CA GLY A 65 11.63 -16.77 -10.87
C GLY A 65 11.34 -15.33 -10.43
N LYS A 66 11.68 -14.94 -9.18
CA LYS A 66 11.40 -13.60 -8.64
C LYS A 66 11.96 -12.48 -9.51
N ARG A 67 13.16 -12.65 -10.04
CA ARG A 67 13.80 -11.65 -10.92
C ARG A 67 12.99 -11.44 -12.20
N ILE A 68 12.56 -12.53 -12.84
CA ILE A 68 11.79 -12.51 -14.08
C ILE A 68 10.41 -11.88 -13.84
N TYR A 69 9.74 -12.25 -12.74
CA TYR A 69 8.48 -11.63 -12.33
C TYR A 69 8.61 -10.12 -12.08
N ASN A 70 9.69 -9.68 -11.42
CA ASN A 70 9.93 -8.25 -11.21
C ASN A 70 10.19 -7.50 -12.52
N GLN A 71 10.81 -8.14 -13.51
CA GLN A 71 10.98 -7.57 -14.85
C GLN A 71 9.64 -7.41 -15.56
N LEU A 72 8.78 -8.44 -15.51
CA LEU A 72 7.40 -8.34 -15.99
C LEU A 72 6.67 -7.18 -15.30
N LYS A 73 6.77 -7.08 -13.97
CA LYS A 73 6.14 -6.02 -13.21
C LYS A 73 6.57 -4.63 -13.66
N SER A 74 7.88 -4.41 -13.76
CA SER A 74 8.41 -3.14 -14.25
C SER A 74 7.96 -2.83 -15.68
N CYS A 75 7.83 -3.84 -16.54
CA CYS A 75 7.40 -3.68 -17.93
C CYS A 75 5.91 -3.26 -18.01
N VAL A 76 5.04 -3.92 -17.24
CA VAL A 76 3.60 -3.59 -17.17
C VAL A 76 3.40 -2.20 -16.55
N ASP A 77 4.14 -1.87 -15.49
CA ASP A 77 4.10 -0.54 -14.86
C ASP A 77 4.51 0.57 -15.86
N ASN A 78 5.56 0.32 -16.65
CA ASN A 78 6.00 1.25 -17.70
C ASN A 78 4.95 1.40 -18.80
N SER A 79 4.29 0.30 -19.20
CA SER A 79 3.22 0.31 -20.20
C SER A 79 2.02 1.11 -19.70
N ALA A 80 1.56 0.85 -18.45
CA ALA A 80 0.48 1.57 -17.81
C ALA A 80 0.77 3.08 -17.65
N ASN A 81 2.04 3.43 -17.38
CA ASN A 81 2.44 4.83 -17.28
C ASN A 81 2.49 5.50 -18.66
N GLY A 82 3.04 4.83 -19.68
CA GLY A 82 3.11 5.32 -21.05
C GLY A 82 1.75 5.55 -21.70
N SER A 83 0.79 4.65 -21.42
CA SER A 83 -0.59 4.71 -21.93
C SER A 83 -1.54 5.53 -21.05
N ARG A 84 -1.06 6.08 -19.91
CA ARG A 84 -1.88 6.79 -18.91
C ARG A 84 -3.02 5.94 -18.32
N CYS A 85 -2.84 4.62 -18.31
CA CYS A 85 -3.78 3.65 -17.72
C CYS A 85 -3.44 3.27 -16.28
N ARG A 86 -2.42 3.90 -15.68
CA ARG A 86 -2.06 3.65 -14.28
C ARG A 86 -3.23 3.99 -13.34
N GLY A 87 -3.66 3.01 -12.56
CA GLY A 87 -4.79 3.15 -11.63
C GLY A 87 -6.16 3.17 -12.31
N HIS A 88 -6.23 2.88 -13.62
CA HIS A 88 -7.48 2.83 -14.36
C HIS A 88 -8.17 1.47 -14.18
N GLY A 89 -9.14 1.41 -13.25
CA GLY A 89 -9.86 0.18 -12.93
C GLY A 89 -8.92 -0.92 -12.44
N PHE A 90 -9.08 -2.13 -12.99
CA PHE A 90 -8.30 -3.31 -12.62
C PHE A 90 -7.36 -3.79 -13.73
N LEU A 91 -7.04 -2.93 -14.72
CA LEU A 91 -6.29 -3.34 -15.91
C LEU A 91 -4.96 -4.04 -15.57
N VAL A 92 -4.17 -3.46 -14.68
CA VAL A 92 -2.89 -4.04 -14.24
C VAL A 92 -3.11 -5.29 -13.40
N ASP A 93 -4.12 -5.28 -12.53
CA ASP A 93 -4.40 -6.41 -11.63
C ASP A 93 -4.86 -7.65 -12.41
N THR A 94 -5.68 -7.47 -13.45
CA THR A 94 -6.12 -8.55 -14.35
C THR A 94 -4.93 -9.25 -15.01
N VAL A 95 -3.94 -8.49 -15.49
CA VAL A 95 -2.71 -9.07 -16.07
C VAL A 95 -1.99 -9.98 -15.08
N PHE A 96 -1.81 -9.53 -13.83
CA PHE A 96 -1.14 -10.36 -12.83
C PHE A 96 -1.99 -11.55 -12.37
N LEU A 97 -3.31 -11.39 -12.29
CA LEU A 97 -4.21 -12.50 -11.98
C LEU A 97 -4.09 -13.62 -13.02
N GLU A 98 -4.09 -13.28 -14.31
CA GLU A 98 -3.91 -14.25 -15.40
C GLU A 98 -2.54 -14.93 -15.34
N VAL A 99 -1.47 -14.18 -15.05
CA VAL A 99 -0.12 -14.73 -14.85
C VAL A 99 -0.08 -15.71 -13.67
N HIS A 100 -0.72 -15.36 -12.55
CA HIS A 100 -0.82 -16.24 -11.39
C HIS A 100 -1.62 -17.50 -11.69
N GLU A 101 -2.75 -17.38 -12.41
CA GLU A 101 -3.55 -18.53 -12.82
C GLU A 101 -2.80 -19.45 -13.80
N MET A 102 -2.02 -18.89 -14.72
CA MET A 102 -1.30 -19.68 -15.72
C MET A 102 -0.06 -20.38 -15.13
N TYR A 103 0.76 -19.65 -14.36
CA TYR A 103 2.09 -20.12 -13.97
C TYR A 103 2.22 -20.52 -12.50
N PHE A 104 1.32 -20.07 -11.63
CA PHE A 104 1.44 -20.22 -10.18
C PHE A 104 0.21 -20.88 -9.53
N LYS A 105 -0.75 -21.37 -10.30
CA LYS A 105 -2.00 -21.96 -9.78
C LYS A 105 -1.79 -23.15 -8.84
N LEU A 106 -0.76 -23.95 -9.07
CA LEU A 106 -0.40 -25.09 -8.21
C LEU A 106 0.54 -24.68 -7.05
N CYS A 107 0.96 -23.42 -7.02
CA CYS A 107 1.90 -22.87 -6.05
C CYS A 107 1.15 -22.14 -4.95
N GLY A 108 0.64 -22.91 -3.99
CA GLY A 108 -0.23 -22.40 -2.94
C GLY A 108 0.18 -22.76 -1.52
N HIS A 109 1.34 -23.39 -1.32
CA HIS A 109 1.76 -23.78 0.02
C HIS A 109 2.74 -22.78 0.63
N VAL A 110 2.22 -21.59 0.96
CA VAL A 110 2.77 -20.81 2.07
C VAL A 110 1.90 -21.19 3.25
N ASP A 111 2.38 -22.10 4.09
CA ASP A 111 1.71 -22.34 5.37
C ASP A 111 1.71 -21.03 6.13
N ASP A 112 0.53 -20.44 6.32
CA ASP A 112 0.37 -19.44 7.37
C ASP A 112 0.90 -20.06 8.65
N PRO A 113 1.72 -19.33 9.44
CA PRO A 113 2.26 -19.88 10.67
C PRO A 113 1.09 -20.41 11.51
N LEU A 114 1.19 -21.68 11.90
CA LEU A 114 0.17 -22.37 12.68
C LEU A 114 -0.36 -21.43 13.77
N LEU A 115 -1.68 -21.39 13.99
CA LEU A 115 -2.31 -20.52 15.00
C LEU A 115 -1.57 -20.59 16.35
N THR A 116 -1.03 -21.75 16.71
CA THR A 116 -0.17 -21.97 17.87
C THR A 116 1.06 -21.06 17.90
N THR A 117 1.76 -20.88 16.78
CA THR A 117 2.92 -19.98 16.64
C THR A 117 2.51 -18.52 16.89
N LEU A 118 1.35 -18.13 16.38
CA LEU A 118 0.79 -16.80 16.61
C LEU A 118 0.46 -16.58 18.09
N ILE A 119 -0.19 -17.55 18.73
CA ILE A 119 -0.54 -17.52 20.16
C ILE A 119 0.72 -17.49 21.03
N MET A 120 1.74 -18.29 20.72
CA MET A 120 3.00 -18.33 21.45
C MET A 120 3.75 -16.99 21.42
N LEU A 121 3.61 -16.21 20.35
CA LEU A 121 4.21 -14.88 20.24
C LEU A 121 3.39 -13.80 20.97
N ILE A 122 2.06 -13.85 20.86
CA ILE A 122 1.17 -12.79 21.36
C ILE A 122 0.91 -12.95 22.87
N ALA A 123 0.69 -14.18 23.35
CA ALA A 123 0.28 -14.43 24.72
C ALA A 123 1.28 -13.92 25.78
N PRO A 124 2.61 -14.12 25.66
CA PRO A 124 3.57 -13.59 26.63
C PRO A 124 3.56 -12.07 26.72
N VAL A 125 3.36 -11.38 25.59
CA VAL A 125 3.29 -9.91 25.52
C VAL A 125 2.03 -9.40 26.21
N ILE A 126 0.89 -10.05 25.98
CA ILE A 126 -0.37 -9.70 26.67
C ILE A 126 -0.25 -9.95 28.18
N ILE A 127 0.32 -11.08 28.58
CA ILE A 127 0.55 -11.39 30.00
C ILE A 127 1.47 -10.34 30.62
N ALA A 128 2.62 -10.05 30.02
CA ALA A 128 3.53 -9.03 30.55
C ALA A 128 2.85 -7.66 30.68
N THR A 129 2.12 -7.21 29.65
CA THR A 129 1.47 -5.89 29.65
C THR A 129 0.31 -5.79 30.64
N LEU A 130 -0.40 -6.88 30.94
CA LEU A 130 -1.49 -6.89 31.93
C LEU A 130 -0.98 -7.07 33.36
N PHE A 131 -0.04 -8.00 33.57
CA PHE A 131 0.39 -8.38 34.91
C PHE A 131 1.47 -7.46 35.50
N LEU A 132 2.35 -6.87 34.69
CA LEU A 132 3.38 -5.94 35.18
C LEU A 132 2.79 -4.69 35.86
N PRO A 133 1.79 -3.99 35.31
CA PRO A 133 1.19 -2.83 35.98
C PRO A 133 0.52 -3.21 37.30
N ILE A 134 -0.16 -4.35 37.36
CA ILE A 134 -0.82 -4.84 38.58
C ILE A 134 0.22 -5.12 39.67
N LEU A 135 1.33 -5.79 39.30
CA LEU A 135 2.44 -6.04 40.21
C LEU A 135 3.08 -4.73 40.69
N CYS A 136 3.32 -3.78 39.78
CA CYS A 136 3.85 -2.46 40.14
C CYS A 136 2.93 -1.74 41.14
N VAL A 137 1.62 -1.70 40.89
CA VAL A 137 0.64 -1.08 41.80
C VAL A 137 0.68 -1.75 43.17
N ASN A 138 0.57 -3.08 43.22
CA ASN A 138 0.57 -3.81 44.49
C ASN A 138 1.88 -3.65 45.28
N LEU A 139 3.04 -3.65 44.61
CA LEU A 139 4.32 -3.44 45.28
C LEU A 139 4.47 -2.01 45.81
N THR A 140 3.98 -1.01 45.07
CA THR A 140 3.99 0.39 45.52
C THR A 140 3.04 0.63 46.69
N THR A 141 1.85 0.03 46.71
CA THR A 141 0.91 0.15 47.85
C THR A 141 1.45 -0.56 49.10
N TRP A 142 2.02 -1.76 48.97
CA TRP A 142 2.64 -2.46 50.10
C TRP A 142 3.82 -1.68 50.71
N LYS A 143 4.61 -1.01 49.86
CA LYS A 143 5.68 -0.08 50.27
C LYS A 143 5.19 1.20 50.93
N ILE A 144 3.92 1.59 50.79
CA ILE A 144 3.30 2.77 51.43
C ILE A 144 2.53 2.38 52.71
N GLU A 145 2.09 1.12 52.81
CA GLU A 145 1.48 0.58 54.03
C GLU A 145 2.56 0.26 55.10
N MET A 146 3.71 -0.30 54.70
CA MET A 146 4.81 -0.66 55.62
C MET A 146 5.61 0.49 56.29
N PRO A 147 5.73 1.73 55.76
CA PRO A 147 6.35 2.84 56.49
C PRO A 147 5.43 3.37 57.59
N SER A 148 4.11 3.09 57.51
CA SER A 148 3.11 3.65 58.41
C SER A 148 2.94 2.85 59.71
N THR A 149 3.58 1.69 59.84
CA THR A 149 3.46 0.80 61.00
C THR A 149 4.73 0.71 61.87
N MET A 150 5.76 1.52 61.61
CA MET A 150 6.92 1.71 62.49
C MET A 150 7.03 3.15 63.01
N GLY A 151 5.90 3.73 63.41
CA GLY A 151 5.82 5.02 64.11
C GLY A 151 5.00 4.88 65.39
N LEU A 152 5.53 4.15 66.36
CA LEU A 152 5.11 4.18 67.76
C LEU A 152 6.35 4.13 68.65
#